data_AF-A0A933F7I9-F1
#
_entry.id   AF-A0A933F7I9-F1
#
_cell.length_a   1.000
_cell.length_b   1.000
_cell.length_c   1.000
_cell.angle_alpha   90.00
_cell.angle_beta   90.00
_cell.angle_gamma   90.00
#
_symmetry.space_group_name_H-M   'P 1'
#
loop_
_entity.id
_entity.type
_entity.pdbx_description
1 polymer ?
#
loop_
_entity_poly.entity_id
_entity_poly.type
_entity_poly.pdbx_seq_one_letter_code
_entity_poly.pdbx_strand_id
1 'polypeptide(L)'
;MKSRPAAWPRVLVLVALTMPFWDLGHPLWEVDDARYAEVPREMAQSGDWITPRLNYMDYIEKPPLIYWLGALSYKALGVSEAAGRLPLAILAILG
;
A
#
# COMPACT_ATOMS: atom_id res chain seq x y z
N MET A 1 -5.13 -42.41 23.47
CA MET A 1 -4.05 -41.55 22.94
C MET A 1 -4.70 -40.47 22.06
N LYS A 2 -4.89 -39.23 22.55
CA LYS A 2 -5.49 -38.14 21.76
C LYS A 2 -4.45 -37.68 20.72
N SER A 3 -4.76 -37.80 19.43
CA SER A 3 -3.91 -37.26 18.36
C SER A 3 -3.84 -35.74 18.51
N ARG A 4 -2.63 -35.19 18.47
CA ARG A 4 -2.45 -33.73 18.47
C ARG A 4 -3.02 -33.19 17.15
N PRO A 5 -3.80 -32.10 17.15
CA PRO A 5 -4.28 -31.52 15.91
C PRO A 5 -3.07 -31.09 15.04
N ALA A 6 -3.18 -31.31 13.74
CA ALA A 6 -2.12 -30.99 12.79
C ALA A 6 -1.83 -29.47 12.79
N ALA A 7 -0.55 -29.09 12.89
CA ALA A 7 -0.16 -27.68 13.02
C ALA A 7 -0.15 -26.91 11.68
N TRP A 8 -0.17 -27.61 10.55
CA TRP A 8 0.00 -27.02 9.22
C TRP A 8 -1.01 -25.91 8.86
N PRO A 9 -2.30 -25.93 9.28
CA PRO A 9 -3.22 -24.85 8.94
C PRO A 9 -2.80 -23.52 9.61
N ARG A 10 -2.24 -23.59 10.82
CA ARG A 10 -1.75 -22.42 11.54
C ARG A 10 -0.55 -21.81 10.84
N VAL A 11 0.34 -22.65 10.31
CA VAL A 11 1.49 -22.20 9.52
C VAL A 11 1.01 -21.49 8.25
N LEU A 12 0.02 -22.04 7.54
CA LEU A 12 -0.52 -21.38 6.34
C LEU A 12 -1.15 -20.02 6.65
N VAL A 13 -1.91 -19.92 7.74
CA VAL A 13 -2.48 -18.63 8.17
C VAL A 13 -1.38 -17.62 8.50
N LEU A 14 -0.34 -18.04 9.23
CA LEU A 14 0.78 -17.15 9.55
C LEU A 14 1.50 -16.68 8.28
N VAL A 15 1.77 -17.58 7.34
CA VAL A 15 2.41 -17.23 6.06
C VAL A 15 1.54 -16.24 5.28
N ALA A 16 0.23 -16.48 5.17
CA ALA A 16 -0.69 -15.60 4.47
C ALA A 16 -0.73 -14.19 5.11
N LEU A 17 -0.67 -14.09 6.44
CA LEU A 17 -0.65 -12.83 7.16
C LEU A 17 0.68 -12.06 7.03
N THR A 18 1.80 -12.73 6.79
CA THR A 18 3.10 -12.05 6.66
C THR A 18 3.47 -11.73 5.22
N MET A 19 2.88 -12.45 4.25
CA MET A 19 3.26 -12.37 2.83
C MET A 19 3.09 -10.97 2.22
N PRO A 20 2.00 -10.20 2.48
CA PRO A 20 1.84 -8.86 1.91
C PRO A 20 2.89 -7.84 2.39
N PHE A 21 3.57 -8.12 3.50
CA PHE A 21 4.59 -7.25 4.09
C PHE A 21 6.00 -7.64 3.64
N TRP A 22 6.13 -8.68 2.83
CA TRP A 22 7.40 -9.13 2.30
C TRP A 22 7.92 -8.14 1.25
N ASP A 23 9.05 -7.51 1.54
CA ASP A 23 9.79 -6.63 0.64
C ASP A 23 9.04 -5.39 0.11
N LEU A 24 8.37 -4.66 1.02
CA LEU A 24 7.68 -3.41 0.67
C LEU A 24 8.61 -2.31 0.12
N GLY A 25 9.92 -2.42 0.39
CA GLY A 25 10.94 -1.44 0.03
C GLY A 25 11.58 -1.65 -1.34
N HIS A 26 11.14 -2.62 -2.14
CA HIS A 26 11.70 -2.83 -3.46
C HIS A 26 11.46 -1.60 -4.38
N PRO A 27 12.37 -1.33 -5.34
CA PRO A 27 12.22 -0.20 -6.25
C PRO A 27 10.94 -0.28 -7.09
N LEU A 28 10.46 0.88 -7.55
CA LEU A 28 9.32 0.98 -8.46
C LEU A 28 9.77 0.53 -9.88
N TRP A 29 9.28 -0.62 -10.34
CA TRP A 29 9.68 -1.19 -11.65
C TRP A 29 8.67 -0.93 -12.75
N GLU A 30 7.38 -0.91 -12.40
CA GLU A 30 6.30 -0.72 -13.35
C GLU A 30 5.80 0.73 -13.37
N VAL A 31 5.20 1.11 -14.50
CA VAL A 31 4.65 2.46 -14.68
C VAL A 31 3.52 2.71 -13.69
N ASP A 32 2.71 1.69 -13.42
CA ASP A 32 1.60 1.82 -12.49
C ASP A 32 2.10 1.98 -11.05
N ASP A 33 3.13 1.25 -10.62
CA ASP A 33 3.80 1.45 -9.33
C ASP A 33 4.24 2.90 -9.15
N ALA A 34 4.88 3.49 -10.17
CA ALA A 34 5.30 4.88 -10.13
C ALA A 34 4.12 5.86 -10.03
N ARG A 35 3.03 5.62 -10.77
CA ARG A 35 1.81 6.45 -10.70
C ARG A 35 1.16 6.40 -9.32
N TYR A 36 0.99 5.19 -8.77
CA TYR A 36 0.38 4.98 -7.46
C TYR A 36 1.28 5.43 -6.31
N ALA A 37 2.58 5.66 -6.53
CA ALA A 37 3.46 6.33 -5.59
C ALA A 37 3.40 7.87 -5.74
N GLU A 38 3.42 8.38 -6.98
CA GLU A 38 3.57 9.81 -7.23
C GLU A 38 2.30 10.62 -6.94
N VAL A 39 1.12 10.12 -7.35
CA VAL A 39 -0.15 10.81 -7.10
C VAL A 39 -0.38 11.07 -5.60
N PRO A 40 -0.27 10.06 -4.69
CA PRO A 40 -0.36 10.32 -3.26
C PRO A 40 0.76 11.20 -2.72
N ARG A 41 1.97 11.15 -3.30
CA ARG A 41 3.09 12.02 -2.91
C ARG A 41 2.75 13.50 -3.18
N GLU A 42 2.21 13.80 -4.36
CA GLU A 42 1.75 15.13 -4.74
C GLU A 42 0.56 15.60 -3.90
N MET A 43 -0.40 14.73 -3.60
CA MET A 43 -1.52 15.06 -2.70
C MET A 43 -1.02 15.35 -1.27
N ALA A 44 -0.08 14.57 -0.76
CA ALA A 44 0.52 14.79 0.55
C ALA A 44 1.28 16.11 0.61
N GLN A 45 2.02 16.45 -0.45
CA GLN A 45 2.81 17.68 -0.57
C GLN A 45 1.94 18.93 -0.76
N SER A 46 0.97 18.88 -1.67
CA SER A 46 0.13 20.03 -2.02
C SER A 46 -0.97 20.29 -0.99
N GLY A 47 -1.42 19.25 -0.29
CA GLY A 47 -2.58 19.31 0.59
C GLY A 47 -3.92 19.35 -0.16
N ASP A 48 -3.92 19.21 -1.48
CA ASP A 48 -5.13 19.03 -2.28
C ASP A 48 -5.53 17.55 -2.22
N TRP A 49 -6.56 17.26 -1.42
CA TRP A 49 -7.10 15.90 -1.27
C TRP A 49 -8.23 15.60 -2.24
N ILE A 50 -8.66 16.57 -3.05
CA ILE A 50 -9.84 16.45 -3.89
C ILE A 50 -9.43 16.06 -5.30
N THR A 51 -8.45 16.77 -5.87
CA THR A 51 -8.06 16.59 -7.27
C THR A 51 -6.74 15.83 -7.35
N PRO A 52 -6.74 14.54 -7.75
CA PRO A 52 -5.51 13.79 -7.94
C PRO A 52 -4.73 14.40 -9.11
N ARG A 53 -3.40 14.51 -8.93
CA ARG A 53 -2.48 15.01 -9.95
C ARG A 53 -1.33 14.04 -10.16
N LEU A 54 -0.87 13.97 -11.39
CA LEU A 54 0.32 13.23 -11.78
C LEU A 54 1.24 14.16 -12.57
N ASN A 55 2.44 14.40 -12.07
CA ASN A 55 3.33 15.44 -12.55
C ASN A 55 2.67 16.82 -12.53
N TYR A 56 1.91 17.11 -11.46
CA TYR A 56 1.16 18.36 -11.25
C TYR A 56 0.08 18.67 -12.30
N MET A 57 -0.31 17.68 -13.11
CA MET A 57 -1.42 17.76 -14.06
C MET A 57 -2.60 16.92 -13.55
N ASP A 58 -3.84 17.39 -13.79
CA ASP A 58 -5.04 16.69 -13.34
C ASP A 58 -5.09 15.25 -13.89
N TYR A 59 -5.30 14.29 -12.99
CA TYR A 59 -5.29 12.87 -13.28
C TYR A 59 -6.50 12.17 -12.65
N ILE A 60 -7.66 12.29 -13.29
CA ILE A 60 -8.96 11.85 -12.76
C ILE A 60 -9.40 10.54 -13.43
N GLU A 61 -8.54 9.52 -13.37
CA GLU A 61 -8.79 8.20 -13.98
C GLU A 61 -9.42 7.20 -12.99
N LYS A 62 -9.17 7.38 -11.69
CA LYS A 62 -9.58 6.45 -10.62
C LYS A 62 -10.19 7.20 -9.43
N PRO A 63 -11.11 6.57 -8.68
CA PRO A 63 -11.56 7.09 -7.39
C PRO A 63 -10.37 7.30 -6.42
N PRO A 64 -10.41 8.33 -5.56
CA PRO A 64 -9.23 8.80 -4.84
C PRO A 64 -8.84 7.97 -3.61
N LEU A 65 -9.59 6.92 -3.26
CA LEU A 65 -9.40 6.17 -2.01
C LEU A 65 -7.96 5.65 -1.84
N ILE A 66 -7.39 5.04 -2.88
CA ILE A 66 -6.01 4.52 -2.85
C ILE A 66 -5.02 5.67 -2.64
N TYR A 67 -5.25 6.81 -3.30
CA TYR A 67 -4.39 7.99 -3.16
C TYR A 67 -4.51 8.62 -1.77
N TRP A 68 -5.69 8.62 -1.16
CA TRP A 68 -5.84 9.10 0.22
C TRP A 68 -5.06 8.25 1.21
N LEU A 69 -5.15 6.93 1.09
CA LEU A 69 -4.44 6.01 1.96
C LEU A 69 -2.91 6.17 1.81
N GLY A 70 -2.42 6.25 0.57
CA GLY A 70 -1.00 6.50 0.29
C GLY A 70 -0.54 7.85 0.84
N ALA A 71 -1.31 8.92 0.62
CA ALA A 71 -0.95 10.27 1.07
C ALA A 71 -0.95 10.38 2.60
N LEU A 72 -1.88 9.72 3.30
CA LEU A 72 -1.87 9.63 4.76
C LEU A 72 -0.64 8.89 5.27
N SER A 73 -0.29 7.77 4.63
CA SER A 73 0.91 7.00 4.96
C SER A 73 2.18 7.83 4.79
N TYR A 74 2.31 8.56 3.68
CA TYR A 74 3.43 9.47 3.45
C TYR A 74 3.50 10.61 4.47
N LYS A 75 2.36 11.17 4.88
CA LYS A 75 2.33 12.20 5.94
C LYS A 75 2.76 11.65 7.30
N ALA A 76 2.42 10.39 7.61
CA ALA A 76 2.71 9.77 8.91
C ALA A 76 4.13 9.22 9.00
N LEU A 77 4.65 8.61 7.92
CA LEU A 77 5.88 7.82 7.93
C LEU A 77 7.01 8.42 7.09
N GLY A 78 6.72 9.46 6.30
CA GLY A 78 7.63 10.01 5.29
C GLY A 78 7.51 9.30 3.94
N VAL A 79 8.02 9.94 2.90
CA VAL A 79 7.99 9.41 1.52
C VAL A 79 9.02 8.29 1.38
N SER A 80 8.55 7.08 1.10
CA SER A 80 9.36 5.90 0.79
C SER A 80 8.51 4.86 0.08
N GLU A 81 9.15 3.91 -0.60
CA GLU A 81 8.53 2.75 -1.25
C GLU A 81 7.66 1.98 -0.25
N ALA A 82 8.20 1.72 0.94
CA ALA A 82 7.51 0.98 1.98
C ALA A 82 6.28 1.74 2.50
N ALA A 83 6.39 3.05 2.73
CA ALA A 83 5.27 3.86 3.18
C ALA A 83 4.13 3.89 2.12
N GLY A 84 4.47 3.95 0.83
CA GLY A 84 3.46 3.96 -0.24
C GLY A 84 2.67 2.65 -0.33
N ARG A 85 3.33 1.51 -0.09
CA ARG A 85 2.72 0.17 -0.21
C ARG A 85 2.10 -0.34 1.09
N LEU A 86 2.48 0.21 2.24
CA LEU A 86 2.00 -0.23 3.55
C LEU A 86 0.46 -0.27 3.68
N PRO A 87 -0.31 0.75 3.24
CA PRO A 87 -1.75 0.71 3.34
C PRO A 87 -2.38 -0.45 2.56
N LEU A 88 -1.83 -0.76 1.38
CA LEU A 88 -2.30 -1.88 0.56
C LEU A 88 -1.96 -3.23 1.21
N ALA A 89 -0.77 -3.35 1.81
CA ALA A 89 -0.38 -4.55 2.56
C ALA A 89 -1.31 -4.82 3.76
N ILE A 90 -1.74 -3.76 4.45
CA ILE A 90 -2.72 -3.85 5.54
C ILE A 90 -4.09 -4.27 5.00
N LEU A 91 -4.58 -3.62 3.94
CA LEU A 91 -5.88 -3.95 3.34
C LEU A 91 -5.93 -5.39 2.81
N ALA A 92 -4.83 -5.91 2.25
CA ALA A 92 -4.74 -7.28 1.79
C ALA A 92 -5.02 -8.32 2.90
N ILE A 93 -4.82 -7.98 4.17
CA ILE A 93 -5.16 -8.83 5.31
C ILE A 93 -6.58 -8.59 5.82
N LEU A 94 -7.07 -7.35 5.73
CA LEU A 94 -8.38 -6.98 6.28
C LEU A 94 -9.55 -7.48 5.43
N GLY A 95 -9.35 -7.69 4.12
CA GLY A 95 -10.36 -8.23 3.20
C GLY A 95 -11.15 -7.14 2.49
#